data_AF-A0A931VUG6-F1
#
_entry.id   AF-A0A931VUG6-F1
#
_cell.length_a   1.000
_cell.length_b   1.000
_cell.length_c   1.000
_cell.angle_alpha   90.00
_cell.angle_beta   90.00
_cell.angle_gamma   90.00
#
_symmetry.space_group_name_H-M   'P 1'
#
loop_
_entity.id
_entity.type
_entity.pdbx_description
1 polymer ?
#
loop_
_entity_poly.entity_id
_entity_poly.type
_entity_poly.pdbx_seq_one_letter_code
_entity_poly.pdbx_strand_id
1 'polypeptide(L)'
;MNTKKLLITALAVFIVAEVTNYLIHTVILSSTYALEEVAKAFRPMEEMESKMWVMWVVDLIWSFFFAFFFVKGYENKGIMEGVRFGIYIGLFVSLVTAYAQYVVYPIPYSVAFQWFLYGLIQSVLLGVVAALIYKPQPKIAES
;
A
#
# COMPACT_ATOMS: atom_id res chain seq x y z
N MET A 1 18.96 -13.40 4.08
CA MET A 1 17.86 -12.51 4.54
C MET A 1 17.89 -12.41 6.05
N ASN A 2 17.86 -11.21 6.63
CA ASN A 2 17.81 -11.04 8.08
C ASN A 2 16.35 -11.01 8.55
N THR A 3 15.89 -12.07 9.24
CA THR A 3 14.48 -12.22 9.65
C THR A 3 14.01 -11.12 10.58
N LYS A 4 14.85 -10.70 11.55
CA LYS A 4 14.52 -9.60 12.47
C LYS A 4 14.29 -8.30 11.70
N LYS A 5 15.19 -7.97 10.76
CA LYS A 5 15.05 -6.79 9.90
C LYS A 5 13.81 -6.88 9.01
N LEU A 6 13.52 -8.05 8.42
CA LEU A 6 12.32 -8.26 7.63
C LEU A 6 11.05 -7.94 8.45
N LEU A 7 10.94 -8.46 9.67
CA LEU A 7 9.78 -8.22 10.53
C LEU A 7 9.63 -6.74 10.92
N ILE A 8 10.75 -6.06 11.22
CA ILE A 8 10.74 -4.62 11.50
C ILE A 8 10.32 -3.83 10.25
N THR A 9 10.82 -4.20 9.07
CA THR A 9 10.42 -3.60 7.80
C THR A 9 8.93 -3.80 7.52
N ALA A 10 8.41 -5.01 7.70
CA ALA A 10 6.99 -5.33 7.53
C ALA A 10 6.11 -4.48 8.46
N LEU A 11 6.48 -4.38 9.74
CA LEU A 11 5.75 -3.57 10.71
C LEU A 11 5.80 -2.07 10.35
N ALA A 12 6.94 -1.55 9.91
CA ALA A 12 7.05 -0.16 9.47
C ALA A 12 6.19 0.12 8.23
N VAL A 13 6.18 -0.79 7.26
CA VAL A 13 5.31 -0.70 6.07
C VAL A 13 3.85 -0.73 6.49
N PHE A 14 3.45 -1.63 7.40
CA PHE A 14 2.09 -1.71 7.91
C PHE A 14 1.64 -0.38 8.54
N ILE A 15 2.43 0.17 9.47
CA ILE A 15 2.08 1.42 10.16
C ILE A 15 1.95 2.57 9.16
N VAL A 16 2.88 2.70 8.22
CA VAL A 16 2.81 3.76 7.20
C VAL A 16 1.63 3.54 6.26
N ALA A 17 1.31 2.29 5.91
CA ALA A 17 0.14 1.95 5.10
C ALA A 17 -1.16 2.38 5.80
N GLU A 18 -1.36 2.05 7.08
CA GLU A 18 -2.55 2.44 7.83
C GLU A 18 -2.69 3.97 7.94
N VAL A 19 -1.60 4.67 8.26
CA VAL A 19 -1.60 6.14 8.33
C VAL A 19 -1.98 6.75 6.98
N THR A 20 -1.41 6.23 5.89
CA THR A 20 -1.68 6.77 4.55
C THR A 20 -3.06 6.35 4.02
N ASN A 21 -3.56 5.16 4.36
CA ASN A 21 -4.94 4.72 4.09
C ASN A 21 -5.93 5.68 4.75
N TYR A 22 -5.72 6.02 6.02
CA TYR A 22 -6.55 7.00 6.71
C TYR A 22 -6.51 8.36 5.99
N LEU A 23 -5.32 8.87 5.67
CA LEU A 23 -5.18 10.16 4.97
C LEU A 23 -5.86 10.14 3.59
N ILE A 24 -5.67 9.08 2.81
CA ILE A 24 -6.23 8.97 1.46
C ILE A 24 -7.75 8.83 1.53
N HIS A 25 -8.26 7.86 2.28
CA HIS A 25 -9.68 7.49 2.24
C HIS A 25 -10.57 8.36 3.14
N THR A 26 -10.04 8.82 4.27
CA THR A 26 -10.84 9.57 5.26
C THR A 26 -10.63 11.08 5.14
N VAL A 27 -9.47 11.54 4.66
CA VAL A 27 -9.22 12.99 4.51
C VAL A 27 -9.39 13.41 3.06
N ILE A 28 -8.56 12.89 2.15
CA ILE A 28 -8.49 13.34 0.75
C ILE A 28 -9.76 12.97 -0.03
N LEU A 29 -10.21 11.72 0.09
CA LEU A 29 -11.36 11.19 -0.67
C LEU A 29 -12.71 11.35 0.04
N SER A 30 -12.74 11.93 1.24
CA SER A 30 -13.98 12.11 2.01
C SER A 30 -15.10 12.78 1.20
N SER A 31 -14.78 13.89 0.54
CA SER A 31 -15.72 14.62 -0.30
C SER A 31 -16.16 13.83 -1.53
N THR A 32 -15.24 13.07 -2.16
CA THR A 32 -15.56 12.16 -3.27
C THR A 32 -16.53 11.06 -2.82
N TYR A 33 -16.32 10.47 -1.64
CA TYR A 33 -17.18 9.40 -1.12
C TYR A 33 -18.55 9.89 -0.65
N ALA A 34 -18.68 11.16 -0.30
CA ALA A 34 -19.95 11.78 0.05
C ALA A 34 -20.86 12.06 -1.17
N LEU A 35 -20.33 11.97 -2.40
CA LEU A 35 -21.14 12.10 -3.61
C LEU A 35 -22.16 10.96 -3.68
N GLU A 36 -23.43 11.28 -3.92
CA GLU A 36 -24.53 10.31 -3.87
C GLU A 36 -24.32 9.11 -4.82
N GLU A 37 -23.80 9.37 -6.02
CA GLU A 37 -23.47 8.36 -7.03
C GLU A 37 -22.33 7.41 -6.61
N VAL A 38 -21.44 7.86 -5.73
CA VAL A 38 -20.33 7.04 -5.20
C VAL A 38 -20.77 6.32 -3.92
N ALA A 39 -21.47 7.02 -3.03
CA ALA A 39 -21.95 6.48 -1.75
C ALA A 39 -22.83 5.23 -1.93
N LYS A 40 -23.67 5.21 -2.97
CA LYS A 40 -24.54 4.07 -3.31
C LYS A 40 -23.79 2.80 -3.73
N ALA A 41 -22.52 2.92 -4.15
CA ALA A 41 -21.70 1.75 -4.51
C ALA A 41 -21.11 1.04 -3.28
N PHE A 42 -21.08 1.70 -2.12
CA PHE A 42 -20.55 1.12 -0.89
C PHE A 42 -21.62 0.38 -0.09
N ARG A 43 -21.15 -0.49 0.81
CA ARG A 43 -22.00 -1.10 1.84
C ARG A 43 -22.55 0.00 2.77
N PRO A 44 -23.71 -0.22 3.40
CA PRO A 44 -24.16 0.63 4.51
C PRO A 44 -23.07 0.76 5.59
N MET A 45 -22.95 1.94 6.19
CA MET A 45 -21.85 2.29 7.10
C MET A 45 -21.74 1.30 8.28
N GLU A 46 -22.85 0.98 8.94
CA GLU A 46 -22.88 0.01 10.05
C GLU A 46 -22.37 -1.38 9.61
N GLU A 47 -22.75 -1.80 8.40
CA GLU A 47 -22.30 -3.07 7.86
C GLU A 47 -20.81 -3.06 7.52
N MET A 48 -20.30 -1.95 7.01
CA MET A 48 -18.88 -1.76 6.72
C MET A 48 -18.05 -1.78 8.01
N GLU A 49 -18.47 -1.02 9.04
CA GLU A 49 -17.79 -0.93 10.34
C GLU A 49 -17.67 -2.30 11.03
N SER A 50 -18.75 -3.10 11.02
CA SER A 50 -18.72 -4.46 11.58
C SER A 50 -17.69 -5.39 10.92
N LYS A 51 -17.21 -5.03 9.72
CA LYS A 51 -16.24 -5.80 8.92
C LYS A 51 -14.86 -5.16 8.84
N MET A 52 -14.65 -3.97 9.42
CA MET A 52 -13.37 -3.25 9.29
C MET A 52 -12.17 -4.03 9.85
N TRP A 53 -12.38 -4.88 10.85
CA TRP A 53 -11.32 -5.75 11.38
C TRP A 53 -10.69 -6.66 10.31
N VAL A 54 -11.45 -7.03 9.27
CA VAL A 54 -10.95 -7.84 8.14
C VAL A 54 -9.88 -7.07 7.39
N MET A 55 -10.03 -5.74 7.20
CA MET A 55 -9.02 -4.90 6.55
C MET A 55 -7.70 -4.96 7.31
N TRP A 56 -7.71 -4.73 8.61
CA TRP A 56 -6.49 -4.76 9.42
C TRP A 56 -5.75 -6.09 9.34
N VAL A 57 -6.48 -7.22 9.30
CA VAL A 57 -5.87 -8.54 9.15
C VAL A 57 -5.22 -8.71 7.77
N VAL A 58 -5.92 -8.32 6.69
CA VAL A 58 -5.36 -8.45 5.34
C VAL A 58 -4.23 -7.46 5.09
N ASP A 59 -4.27 -6.26 5.66
CA ASP A 59 -3.21 -5.25 5.56
C ASP A 59 -1.95 -5.69 6.30
N LEU A 60 -2.09 -6.37 7.44
CA LEU A 60 -0.96 -6.96 8.16
C LEU A 60 -0.30 -8.09 7.33
N ILE A 61 -1.11 -8.94 6.68
CA ILE A 61 -0.59 -10.01 5.81
C ILE A 61 0.07 -9.40 4.57
N TRP A 62 -0.59 -8.42 3.94
CA TRP A 62 -0.11 -7.77 2.73
C TRP A 62 1.21 -7.03 2.97
N SER A 63 1.32 -6.27 4.07
CA SER A 63 2.54 -5.54 4.43
C SER A 63 3.72 -6.48 4.71
N PHE A 64 3.48 -7.65 5.30
CA PHE A 64 4.49 -8.70 5.42
C PHE A 64 4.98 -9.19 4.06
N PHE A 65 4.08 -9.53 3.14
CA PHE A 65 4.47 -10.00 1.81
C PHE A 65 5.11 -8.90 0.95
N PHE A 66 4.65 -7.65 1.08
CA PHE A 66 5.27 -6.49 0.45
C PHE A 66 6.74 -6.38 0.87
N ALA A 67 7.01 -6.41 2.18
CA ALA A 67 8.37 -6.38 2.71
C ALA A 67 9.18 -7.62 2.30
N PHE A 68 8.57 -8.81 2.29
CA PHE A 68 9.23 -10.05 1.87
C PHE A 68 9.67 -10.01 0.40
N PHE A 69 8.80 -9.57 -0.50
CA PHE A 69 9.14 -9.44 -1.93
C PHE A 69 10.18 -8.36 -2.16
N PHE A 70 10.07 -7.22 -1.46
CA PHE A 70 11.10 -6.18 -1.51
C PHE A 70 12.46 -6.75 -1.12
N VAL A 71 12.56 -7.42 0.04
CA VAL A 71 13.81 -7.97 0.56
C VAL A 71 14.40 -9.06 -0.34
N LYS A 72 13.55 -9.88 -0.98
CA LYS A 72 14.02 -10.87 -1.96
C LYS A 72 14.67 -10.24 -3.20
N GLY A 73 14.17 -9.10 -3.64
CA GLY A 73 14.70 -8.37 -4.79
C GLY A 73 15.71 -7.27 -4.45
N TYR A 74 16.05 -7.10 -3.17
CA TYR A 74 16.87 -5.98 -2.72
C TYR A 74 18.37 -6.25 -2.95
N GLU A 75 19.00 -5.42 -3.77
CA GLU A 75 20.40 -5.53 -4.17
C GLU A 75 21.32 -4.54 -3.43
N ASN A 76 20.79 -3.82 -2.45
CA ASN A 76 21.55 -2.92 -1.59
C ASN A 76 22.15 -1.69 -2.32
N LYS A 77 21.51 -1.23 -3.39
CA LYS A 77 21.85 -0.04 -4.20
C LYS A 77 21.13 1.24 -3.75
N GLY A 78 20.48 1.20 -2.58
CA GLY A 78 19.90 2.37 -1.92
C GLY A 78 18.41 2.55 -2.15
N ILE A 79 17.94 3.80 -1.98
CA ILE A 79 16.51 4.15 -1.90
C ILE A 79 15.80 3.98 -3.25
N MET A 80 16.51 4.12 -4.37
CA MET A 80 15.92 4.03 -5.71
C MET A 80 15.34 2.63 -6.01
N GLU A 81 15.87 1.58 -5.36
CA GLU A 81 15.26 0.26 -5.42
C GLU A 81 13.86 0.23 -4.81
N GLY A 82 13.67 0.94 -3.70
CA GLY A 82 12.37 1.12 -3.06
C GLY A 82 11.37 1.84 -3.97
N VAL A 83 11.82 2.92 -4.62
CA VAL A 83 10.99 3.65 -5.60
C VAL A 83 10.58 2.74 -6.75
N ARG A 84 11.54 2.05 -7.39
CA ARG A 84 11.27 1.15 -8.51
C ARG A 84 10.34 0.01 -8.10
N PHE A 85 10.59 -0.62 -6.96
CA PHE A 85 9.75 -1.68 -6.41
C PHE A 85 8.32 -1.19 -6.15
N GLY A 86 8.18 -0.02 -5.53
CA GLY A 86 6.87 0.59 -5.26
C GLY A 86 6.10 0.94 -6.53
N ILE A 87 6.77 1.38 -7.61
CA ILE A 87 6.13 1.57 -8.92
C ILE A 87 5.59 0.23 -9.44
N TYR A 88 6.38 -0.84 -9.40
CA TYR A 88 5.95 -2.16 -9.87
C TYR A 88 4.76 -2.69 -9.08
N ILE A 89 4.79 -2.59 -7.75
CA ILE A 89 3.67 -3.01 -6.90
C ILE A 89 2.45 -2.12 -7.12
N GLY A 90 2.60 -0.80 -7.22
CA GLY A 90 1.47 0.11 -7.46
C GLY A 90 0.79 -0.14 -8.81
N LEU A 91 1.56 -0.42 -9.86
CA LEU A 91 1.00 -0.84 -11.16
C LEU A 91 0.37 -2.23 -11.09
N PHE A 92 0.96 -3.16 -10.35
CA PHE A 92 0.42 -4.52 -10.24
C PHE A 92 -0.86 -4.59 -9.38
N VAL A 93 -0.91 -3.84 -8.28
CA VAL A 93 -1.99 -3.89 -7.29
C VAL A 93 -2.97 -2.76 -7.54
N SER A 94 -2.56 -1.50 -7.40
CA SER A 94 -3.48 -0.35 -7.41
C SER A 94 -4.16 -0.15 -8.76
N LEU A 95 -3.43 -0.28 -9.87
CA LEU A 95 -4.04 -0.16 -11.21
C LEU A 95 -5.04 -1.30 -11.46
N VAL A 96 -4.62 -2.55 -11.22
CA VAL A 96 -5.45 -3.73 -11.49
C VAL A 96 -6.72 -3.71 -10.63
N THR A 97 -6.58 -3.45 -9.33
CA THR A 97 -7.71 -3.45 -8.40
C THR A 97 -8.67 -2.30 -8.67
N ALA A 98 -8.18 -1.07 -8.86
CA ALA A 98 -9.04 0.08 -9.10
C ALA A 98 -9.87 -0.07 -10.38
N TYR A 99 -9.25 -0.53 -11.48
CA TYR A 99 -9.97 -0.72 -12.75
C TYR A 99 -10.82 -1.99 -12.76
N ALA A 100 -10.44 -3.06 -12.05
CA ALA A 100 -11.34 -4.19 -11.85
C ALA A 100 -12.60 -3.78 -11.07
N GLN A 101 -12.45 -2.94 -10.04
CA GLN A 101 -13.58 -2.40 -9.29
C GLN A 101 -14.44 -1.45 -10.14
N TYR A 102 -13.84 -0.64 -11.02
CA TYR A 102 -14.57 0.17 -11.99
C TYR A 102 -15.44 -0.66 -12.94
N VAL A 103 -14.98 -1.84 -13.33
CA VAL A 103 -15.75 -2.76 -14.19
C VAL A 103 -16.90 -3.42 -13.43
N VAL A 104 -16.68 -3.78 -12.17
CA VAL A 104 -17.65 -4.56 -11.38
C VAL A 104 -18.68 -3.67 -10.66
N TYR A 105 -18.25 -2.52 -10.16
CA TYR A 105 -19.09 -1.61 -9.38
C TYR A 105 -19.45 -0.37 -10.20
N PRO A 106 -20.63 0.22 -9.99
CA PRO A 106 -21.08 1.41 -10.70
C PRO A 106 -20.41 2.68 -10.14
N ILE A 107 -19.07 2.72 -10.11
CA ILE A 107 -18.31 3.88 -9.65
C ILE A 107 -17.92 4.77 -10.84
N PRO A 108 -17.89 6.10 -10.68
CA PRO A 108 -17.38 7.00 -11.72
C PRO A 108 -15.91 6.74 -12.04
N TYR A 109 -15.50 7.00 -13.29
CA TYR A 109 -14.11 6.86 -13.73
C TYR A 109 -13.12 7.67 -12.86
N SER A 110 -13.54 8.86 -12.40
CA SER A 110 -12.74 9.72 -11.53
C SER A 110 -12.32 9.01 -10.24
N VAL A 111 -13.21 8.21 -9.65
CA VAL A 111 -12.94 7.44 -8.42
C VAL A 111 -11.87 6.38 -8.68
N ALA A 112 -12.04 5.60 -9.74
CA ALA A 112 -11.08 4.56 -10.12
C ALA A 112 -9.69 5.15 -10.42
N PHE A 113 -9.65 6.27 -11.14
CA PHE A 113 -8.40 6.98 -11.44
C PHE A 113 -7.73 7.51 -10.16
N GLN A 114 -8.50 8.09 -9.24
CA GLN A 114 -7.99 8.55 -7.95
C GLN A 114 -7.44 7.40 -7.10
N TRP A 115 -8.14 6.26 -7.02
CA TRP A 115 -7.66 5.08 -6.29
C TRP A 115 -6.36 4.53 -6.88
N PHE A 116 -6.27 4.45 -8.20
CA PHE A 116 -5.03 4.09 -8.86
C PHE A 116 -3.90 5.08 -8.52
N LEU A 117 -4.13 6.38 -8.72
CA LEU A 117 -3.10 7.39 -8.56
C LEU A 117 -2.58 7.47 -7.12
N TYR A 118 -3.49 7.53 -6.14
CA TYR A 118 -3.12 7.58 -4.72
C TYR A 118 -2.50 6.26 -4.25
N GLY A 119 -3.01 5.11 -4.70
CA GLY A 119 -2.42 3.81 -4.41
C GLY A 119 -1.02 3.63 -5.01
N LEU A 120 -0.75 4.19 -6.19
CA LEU A 120 0.58 4.20 -6.80
C LEU A 120 1.56 5.05 -5.97
N ILE A 121 1.15 6.28 -5.62
CA ILE A 121 1.97 7.17 -4.78
C ILE A 121 2.27 6.52 -3.42
N GLN A 122 1.25 5.92 -2.80
CA GLN A 122 1.37 5.18 -1.55
C GLN A 122 2.35 4.01 -1.69
N SER A 123 2.22 3.19 -2.75
CA SER A 123 3.11 2.05 -3.00
C SER A 123 4.58 2.47 -3.15
N VAL A 124 4.83 3.60 -3.82
CA VAL A 124 6.18 4.20 -3.92
C VAL A 124 6.70 4.62 -2.54
N LEU A 125 5.88 5.31 -1.75
CA LEU A 125 6.23 5.71 -0.39
C LEU A 125 6.57 4.48 0.49
N LEU A 126 5.76 3.43 0.44
CA LEU A 126 5.99 2.19 1.18
C LEU A 126 7.28 1.49 0.73
N GLY A 127 7.58 1.50 -0.58
CA GLY A 127 8.85 0.98 -1.10
C GLY A 127 10.06 1.76 -0.58
N VAL A 128 9.96 3.09 -0.51
CA VAL A 128 10.99 3.96 0.09
C VAL A 128 11.18 3.63 1.58
N VAL A 129 10.09 3.50 2.34
CA VAL A 129 10.14 3.07 3.75
C VAL A 129 10.84 1.73 3.88
N ALA A 130 10.49 0.75 3.03
CA ALA A 130 11.11 -0.56 3.06
C ALA A 130 12.64 -0.50 2.86
N ALA A 131 13.10 0.29 1.88
CA ALA A 131 14.52 0.50 1.61
C ALA A 131 15.26 1.18 2.77
N LEU A 132 14.62 2.18 3.41
CA LEU A 132 15.19 2.93 4.53
C LEU A 132 15.30 2.13 5.83
N ILE A 133 14.35 1.21 6.07
CA ILE A 133 14.30 0.43 7.30
C ILE A 133 15.13 -0.85 7.17
N TYR A 134 15.07 -1.55 6.04
CA TYR A 134 15.82 -2.80 5.89
C TYR A 134 17.33 -2.55 5.92
N LYS A 135 17.80 -1.52 5.19
CA LYS A 135 19.17 -0.97 5.08
C LYS A 135 20.36 -1.97 4.98
N PRO A 136 21.43 -1.61 4.25
CA PRO A 136 22.68 -2.38 4.21
C PRO A 136 23.14 -2.79 5.61
N GLN A 137 23.54 -4.05 5.80
CA GLN A 137 24.69 -4.24 6.68
C GLN A 137 25.92 -3.85 5.85
N PRO A 138 26.81 -2.99 6.37
CA PRO A 138 28.08 -2.77 5.69
C PRO A 138 28.76 -4.13 5.54
N LYS A 139 29.21 -4.47 4.33
CA LYS A 139 30.20 -5.53 4.17
C LYS A 139 31.38 -5.10 5.02
N ILE A 140 31.66 -5.82 6.10
CA ILE A 140 32.93 -5.67 6.81
C ILE A 140 33.97 -5.98 5.75
N ALA A 141 34.79 -4.98 5.39
CA ALA A 141 35.92 -5.20 4.53
C ALA A 141 36.86 -6.14 5.29
N GLU A 142 36.96 -7.38 4.86
CA GLU A 142 38.04 -8.26 5.29
C GLU A 142 39.34 -7.60 4.77
N SER A 143 40.14 -7.11 5.71
CA SER A 143 41.48 -6.53 5.49
C SER A 143 42.53 -7.61 5.34
#